data_AF-A0A2D9RBM9-F1
#
_entry.id   AF-A0A2D9RBM9-F1
#
_cell.length_a   1.000
_cell.length_b   1.000
_cell.length_c   1.000
_cell.angle_alpha   90.00
_cell.angle_beta   90.00
_cell.angle_gamma   90.00
#
_symmetry.space_group_name_H-M   'P 1'
#
loop_
_entity.id
_entity.type
_entity.pdbx_description
1 polymer ?
#
loop_
_entity_poly.entity_id
_entity_poly.type
_entity_poly.pdbx_seq_one_letter_code
_entity_poly.pdbx_strand_id
1 'polypeptide(L)'
;MPRLQELAAQAIKKGDSISYRPEDIAPPVLAPRKILGIGLNYADHARETGRDPPKVQTWFVKQVTALNAPYGEIARPVVSGALDYEAELVVVIGKRGRHVPAERAHEIIAGYTCGNDVSVRDWQKATPTMIMGKGFDTHAPVGPWIVTPDEIGDVNSLALRAYFNGELMQDGNTSELIHKIPDLIAHLTAAFTLEPGDLIFTGTPAGVGVARSPQRFMQVGDKVRIEIDRIGHIEHTITAEREGPQIG
;
A
#
# COMPACT_ATOMS: atom_id res chain seq x y z
N MET A 1 20.88 7.28 7.12
CA MET A 1 20.30 6.38 6.10
C MET A 1 19.48 5.34 6.85
N PRO A 2 18.55 4.60 6.23
CA PRO A 2 17.90 3.49 6.91
C PRO A 2 18.93 2.51 7.44
N ARG A 3 18.73 2.01 8.67
CA ARG A 3 19.69 1.18 9.38
C ARG A 3 20.10 -0.06 8.57
N LEU A 4 19.18 -0.71 7.87
CA LEU A 4 19.53 -1.85 7.02
C LEU A 4 20.50 -1.50 5.88
N GLN A 5 20.42 -0.32 5.27
CA GLN A 5 21.36 0.08 4.22
C GLN A 5 22.77 0.28 4.77
N GLU A 6 22.88 0.85 5.97
CA GLU A 6 24.16 1.03 6.67
C GLU A 6 24.75 -0.33 7.05
N LEU A 7 23.94 -1.24 7.58
CA LEU A 7 24.34 -2.61 7.87
C LEU A 7 24.80 -3.35 6.60
N ALA A 8 24.03 -3.26 5.51
CA ALA A 8 24.35 -3.92 4.24
C ALA A 8 25.65 -3.39 3.62
N ALA A 9 25.88 -2.07 3.66
CA ALA A 9 27.12 -1.49 3.18
C ALA A 9 28.35 -1.98 3.99
N GLN A 10 28.18 -2.22 5.29
CA GLN A 10 29.24 -2.81 6.13
C GLN A 10 29.45 -4.29 5.81
N ALA A 11 28.36 -5.04 5.60
CA ALA A 11 28.37 -6.46 5.21
C ALA A 11 29.16 -6.67 3.91
N ILE A 12 28.82 -5.91 2.86
CA ILE A 12 29.44 -5.97 1.54
C ILE A 12 30.95 -5.70 1.64
N LYS A 13 31.37 -4.72 2.45
CA LYS A 13 32.79 -4.40 2.63
C LYS A 13 33.57 -5.52 3.32
N LYS A 14 32.93 -6.28 4.20
CA LYS A 14 33.57 -7.36 4.98
C LYS A 14 33.46 -8.73 4.32
N GLY A 15 32.53 -8.89 3.37
CA GLY A 15 32.19 -10.20 2.79
C GLY A 15 31.42 -11.10 3.75
N ASP A 16 30.78 -10.52 4.78
CA ASP A 16 30.10 -11.25 5.85
C ASP A 16 28.57 -11.12 5.73
N SER A 17 27.84 -12.12 6.24
CA SER A 17 26.40 -11.99 6.49
C SER A 17 26.11 -11.04 7.65
N ILE A 18 25.00 -10.31 7.58
CA ILE A 18 24.48 -9.48 8.68
C ILE A 18 23.16 -10.02 9.21
N SER A 19 22.95 -9.89 10.50
CA SER A 19 21.62 -10.00 11.11
C SER A 19 20.95 -8.64 11.09
N TYR A 20 19.65 -8.63 10.78
CA TYR A 20 18.79 -7.46 10.89
C TYR A 20 17.55 -7.82 11.69
N ARG A 21 16.91 -6.81 12.25
CA ARG A 21 15.59 -6.94 12.88
C ARG A 21 14.55 -6.31 11.94
N PRO A 22 13.27 -6.72 12.01
CA PRO A 22 12.21 -6.14 11.16
C PRO A 22 12.19 -4.61 11.16
N GLU A 23 12.35 -3.98 12.33
CA GLU A 23 12.39 -2.53 12.50
C GLU A 23 13.58 -1.83 11.83
N ASP A 24 14.61 -2.58 11.40
CA ASP A 24 15.75 -2.03 10.70
C ASP A 24 15.44 -1.85 9.18
N ILE A 25 14.35 -2.45 8.67
CA ILE A 25 13.94 -2.45 7.26
C ILE A 25 13.21 -1.14 6.90
N ALA A 26 13.72 -0.45 5.88
CA ALA A 26 13.09 0.72 5.27
C ALA A 26 12.03 0.33 4.23
N PRO A 27 11.16 1.28 3.78
CA PRO A 27 10.40 1.01 2.57
C PRO A 27 11.36 0.70 1.40
N PRO A 28 11.04 -0.28 0.54
CA PRO A 28 11.95 -0.70 -0.53
C PRO A 28 12.17 0.38 -1.61
N VAL A 29 11.27 1.37 -1.69
CA VAL A 29 11.46 2.60 -2.45
C VAL A 29 11.50 3.77 -1.48
N LEU A 30 12.65 4.45 -1.36
CA LEU A 30 12.85 5.50 -0.37
C LEU A 30 12.24 6.86 -0.73
N ALA A 31 12.09 7.14 -2.01
CA ALA A 31 11.65 8.44 -2.51
C ALA A 31 10.80 8.28 -3.78
N PRO A 32 9.62 7.65 -3.69
CA PRO A 32 8.71 7.56 -4.82
C PRO A 32 8.27 8.97 -5.21
N ARG A 33 8.19 9.24 -6.53
CA ARG A 33 7.69 10.54 -7.01
C ARG A 33 6.18 10.62 -6.99
N LYS A 34 5.51 9.47 -7.13
CA LYS A 34 4.06 9.32 -7.04
C LYS A 34 3.71 8.05 -6.27
N ILE A 35 2.68 8.16 -5.44
CA ILE A 35 1.99 7.04 -4.81
C ILE A 35 0.53 7.13 -5.26
N LEU A 36 0.13 6.20 -6.12
CA LEU A 36 -1.18 6.19 -6.78
C LEU A 36 -2.00 5.05 -6.23
N GLY A 37 -3.27 5.29 -5.91
CA GLY A 37 -4.20 4.25 -5.47
C GLY A 37 -5.47 4.25 -6.30
N ILE A 38 -6.00 3.05 -6.55
CA ILE A 38 -7.29 2.85 -7.22
C ILE A 38 -8.36 2.44 -6.22
N GLY A 39 -9.50 3.13 -6.23
CA GLY A 39 -10.65 2.79 -5.40
C GLY A 39 -11.50 1.68 -6.03
N LEU A 40 -12.10 0.83 -5.17
CA LEU A 40 -13.10 -0.18 -5.55
C LEU A 40 -12.65 -1.16 -6.66
N ASN A 41 -11.40 -1.63 -6.60
CA ASN A 41 -10.85 -2.51 -7.61
C ASN A 41 -10.95 -4.02 -7.28
N TYR A 42 -11.71 -4.40 -6.25
CA TYR A 42 -12.06 -5.79 -5.93
C TYR A 42 -13.57 -5.99 -5.97
N ALA A 43 -14.03 -7.06 -6.61
CA ALA A 43 -15.47 -7.35 -6.77
C ALA A 43 -16.18 -7.47 -5.42
N ASP A 44 -15.54 -8.10 -4.44
CA ASP A 44 -16.12 -8.36 -3.12
C ASP A 44 -16.21 -7.09 -2.29
N HIS A 45 -15.23 -6.20 -2.40
CA HIS A 45 -15.25 -4.91 -1.75
C HIS A 45 -16.33 -3.97 -2.33
N ALA A 46 -16.53 -4.00 -3.65
CA ALA A 46 -17.63 -3.29 -4.29
C ALA A 46 -18.99 -3.78 -3.75
N ARG A 47 -19.18 -5.10 -3.65
CA ARG A 47 -20.39 -5.72 -3.08
C ARG A 47 -20.60 -5.32 -1.62
N GLU A 48 -19.57 -5.39 -0.78
CA GLU A 48 -19.64 -5.07 0.66
C GLU A 48 -20.03 -3.60 0.90
N THR A 49 -19.51 -2.69 0.09
CA THR A 49 -19.82 -1.26 0.22
C THR A 49 -21.14 -0.85 -0.44
N GLY A 50 -21.87 -1.80 -1.04
CA GLY A 50 -23.13 -1.57 -1.73
C GLY A 50 -22.99 -0.70 -2.98
N ARG A 51 -21.82 -0.72 -3.63
CA ARG A 51 -21.50 0.08 -4.80
C ARG A 51 -21.34 -0.81 -6.02
N ASP A 52 -21.92 -0.40 -7.13
CA ASP A 52 -21.58 -1.01 -8.42
C ASP A 52 -20.10 -0.76 -8.73
N PRO A 53 -19.37 -1.76 -9.26
CA PRO A 53 -18.04 -1.53 -9.82
C PRO A 53 -18.06 -0.32 -10.76
N PRO A 54 -17.21 0.69 -10.51
CA PRO A 54 -17.23 1.88 -11.34
C PRO A 54 -16.84 1.53 -12.78
N LYS A 55 -17.61 2.01 -13.77
CA LYS A 55 -17.32 1.79 -15.20
C LYS A 55 -16.00 2.42 -15.64
N VAL A 56 -15.44 3.32 -14.83
CA VAL A 56 -14.20 4.05 -15.07
C VAL A 56 -13.31 3.89 -13.84
N GLN A 57 -12.02 3.62 -14.06
CA GLN A 57 -11.04 3.53 -12.97
C GLN A 57 -11.03 4.83 -12.16
N THR A 58 -11.21 4.71 -10.84
CA THR A 58 -11.22 5.86 -9.93
C THR A 58 -9.90 5.95 -9.18
N TRP A 59 -9.08 6.93 -9.56
CA TRP A 59 -7.73 7.11 -9.03
C TRP A 59 -7.65 8.23 -8.00
N PHE A 60 -6.78 8.05 -7.01
CA PHE A 60 -6.35 9.08 -6.08
C PHE A 60 -4.83 9.02 -5.89
N VAL A 61 -4.29 10.08 -5.29
CA VAL A 61 -2.88 10.19 -4.95
C VAL A 61 -2.77 10.13 -3.43
N LYS A 62 -1.85 9.33 -2.90
CA LYS A 62 -1.37 9.46 -1.53
C LYS A 62 -0.18 10.43 -1.54
N GLN A 63 -0.08 11.30 -0.55
CA GLN A 63 1.06 12.21 -0.45
C GLN A 63 2.35 11.40 -0.29
N VAL A 64 3.46 11.88 -0.86
CA VAL A 64 4.75 11.18 -0.71
C VAL A 64 5.22 11.16 0.74
N THR A 65 4.76 12.10 1.58
CA THR A 65 4.98 12.12 3.03
C THR A 65 4.22 11.01 3.77
N ALA A 66 3.23 10.39 3.14
CA ALA A 66 2.54 9.23 3.68
C ALA A 66 3.41 7.96 3.66
N LEU A 67 4.45 7.90 2.81
CA LEU A 67 5.33 6.74 2.70
C LEU A 67 5.86 6.34 4.07
N ASN A 68 5.76 5.05 4.39
CA ASN A 68 6.20 4.54 5.67
C ASN A 68 6.95 3.20 5.55
N ALA A 69 7.73 2.89 6.57
CA ALA A 69 8.47 1.64 6.65
C ALA A 69 7.53 0.44 6.90
N PRO A 70 7.89 -0.77 6.43
CA PRO A 70 7.08 -1.98 6.60
C PRO A 70 6.83 -2.38 8.05
N TYR A 71 7.68 -1.94 8.97
CA TYR A 71 7.51 -2.16 10.41
C TYR A 71 7.50 -0.84 11.21
N GLY A 72 7.22 0.27 10.51
CA GLY A 72 7.10 1.59 11.13
C GLY A 72 5.78 1.76 11.87
N GLU A 73 5.72 2.79 12.70
CA GLU A 73 4.50 3.20 13.40
C GLU A 73 3.53 3.91 12.45
N ILE A 74 2.22 3.71 12.65
CA ILE A 74 1.18 4.50 11.98
C ILE A 74 0.61 5.46 13.01
N ALA A 75 0.73 6.76 12.75
CA ALA A 75 0.17 7.78 13.63
C ALA A 75 -1.36 7.81 13.49
N ARG A 76 -2.10 7.67 14.59
CA ARG A 76 -3.54 7.93 14.61
C ARG A 76 -3.78 9.44 14.62
N PRO A 77 -4.47 10.01 13.62
CA PRO A 77 -4.68 11.45 13.54
C PRO A 77 -5.37 12.01 14.79
N VAL A 78 -4.92 13.17 15.28
CA VAL A 78 -5.60 13.88 16.38
C VAL A 78 -7.01 14.34 15.97
N VAL A 79 -7.22 14.52 14.67
CA VAL A 79 -8.45 15.06 14.07
C VAL A 79 -9.52 14.01 13.73
N SER A 80 -9.25 12.71 13.96
CA SER A 80 -10.21 11.65 13.62
C SER A 80 -10.02 10.38 14.46
N GLY A 81 -11.13 9.71 14.74
CA GLY A 81 -11.15 8.35 15.29
C GLY A 81 -11.42 7.25 14.26
N ALA A 82 -11.58 7.61 12.98
CA ALA A 82 -12.04 6.71 11.91
C ALA A 82 -10.88 6.18 11.05
N LEU A 83 -9.78 5.79 11.70
CA LEU A 83 -8.58 5.23 11.06
C LEU A 83 -8.82 3.77 10.68
N ASP A 84 -8.57 3.41 9.43
CA ASP A 84 -8.91 2.10 8.85
C ASP A 84 -7.73 1.53 8.06
N TYR A 85 -7.70 0.20 7.94
CA TYR A 85 -6.69 -0.56 7.21
C TYR A 85 -7.22 -1.04 5.86
N GLU A 86 -6.31 -1.23 4.92
CA GLU A 86 -6.61 -1.76 3.58
C GLU A 86 -5.41 -2.57 3.07
N ALA A 87 -5.50 -3.91 3.10
CA ALA A 87 -4.50 -4.80 2.50
C ALA A 87 -4.44 -4.63 0.99
N GLU A 88 -3.28 -4.30 0.43
CA GLU A 88 -3.10 -4.12 -1.01
C GLU A 88 -1.80 -4.72 -1.55
N LEU A 89 -1.88 -5.30 -2.75
CA LEU A 89 -0.71 -5.53 -3.58
C LEU A 89 -0.27 -4.20 -4.18
N VAL A 90 1.03 -3.87 -4.07
CA VAL A 90 1.61 -2.66 -4.64
C VAL A 90 2.56 -3.02 -5.77
N VAL A 91 2.39 -2.37 -6.92
CA VAL A 91 3.29 -2.48 -8.08
C VAL A 91 4.36 -1.40 -7.97
N VAL A 92 5.61 -1.78 -8.16
CA VAL A 92 6.75 -0.85 -8.23
C VAL A 92 7.17 -0.67 -9.68
N ILE A 93 7.16 0.57 -10.17
CA ILE A 93 7.60 0.89 -11.53
C ILE A 93 9.13 0.90 -11.59
N GLY A 94 9.70 0.19 -12.56
CA GLY A 94 11.15 0.06 -12.77
C GLY A 94 11.68 0.83 -13.97
N LYS A 95 10.83 1.13 -14.95
CA LYS A 95 11.21 1.90 -16.14
C LYS A 95 10.20 3.01 -16.41
N ARG A 96 10.71 4.10 -16.98
CA ARG A 96 9.86 5.21 -17.43
C ARG A 96 8.90 4.72 -18.53
N GLY A 97 7.62 5.04 -18.40
CA GLY A 97 6.57 4.63 -19.34
C GLY A 97 5.57 5.75 -19.62
N ARG A 98 5.22 5.93 -20.89
CA ARG A 98 4.15 6.82 -21.36
C ARG A 98 3.46 6.16 -22.56
N HIS A 99 2.13 6.17 -22.59
CA HIS A 99 1.32 5.47 -23.59
C HIS A 99 1.71 3.98 -23.73
N VAL A 100 1.92 3.30 -22.60
CA VAL A 100 2.31 1.88 -22.60
C VAL A 100 1.04 1.06 -22.79
N PRO A 101 0.92 0.26 -23.86
CA PRO A 101 -0.25 -0.59 -24.03
C PRO A 101 -0.22 -1.75 -23.02
N ALA A 102 -1.39 -2.31 -22.67
CA ALA A 102 -1.53 -3.28 -21.59
C ALA A 102 -0.63 -4.51 -21.78
N GLU A 103 -0.54 -5.04 -23.00
CA GLU A 103 0.30 -6.19 -23.33
C GLU A 103 1.80 -5.96 -23.09
N ARG A 104 2.25 -4.71 -23.03
CA ARG A 104 3.64 -4.31 -22.74
C ARG A 104 3.84 -3.77 -21.33
N ALA A 105 2.80 -3.75 -20.49
CA ALA A 105 2.87 -3.20 -19.14
C ALA A 105 3.96 -3.88 -18.28
N HIS A 106 4.15 -5.18 -18.45
CA HIS A 106 5.18 -5.96 -17.74
C HIS A 106 6.60 -5.45 -17.96
N GLU A 107 6.89 -4.79 -19.09
CA GLU A 107 8.24 -4.32 -19.43
C GLU A 107 8.76 -3.20 -18.51
N ILE A 108 7.83 -2.48 -17.86
CA ILE A 108 8.14 -1.34 -17.00
C ILE A 108 8.00 -1.63 -15.50
N ILE A 109 7.61 -2.85 -15.12
CA ILE A 109 7.45 -3.26 -13.72
C ILE A 109 8.82 -3.69 -13.16
N ALA A 110 9.23 -3.10 -12.04
CA ALA A 110 10.38 -3.59 -11.26
C ALA A 110 10.03 -4.82 -10.42
N GLY A 111 8.81 -4.83 -9.88
CA GLY A 111 8.32 -5.92 -9.06
C GLY A 111 7.12 -5.51 -8.21
N TYR A 112 6.89 -6.27 -7.16
CA TYR A 112 5.71 -6.20 -6.32
C TYR A 112 6.07 -6.19 -4.83
N THR A 113 5.25 -5.55 -4.01
CA THR A 113 5.43 -5.47 -2.56
C THR A 113 4.06 -5.44 -1.87
N CYS A 114 4.02 -5.69 -0.54
CA CYS A 114 2.82 -5.44 0.24
C CYS A 114 2.66 -3.95 0.52
N GLY A 115 1.41 -3.49 0.67
CA GLY A 115 1.09 -2.16 1.15
C GLY A 115 -0.15 -2.15 2.04
N ASN A 116 -0.23 -1.16 2.92
CA ASN A 116 -1.46 -0.82 3.65
C ASN A 116 -1.95 0.54 3.16
N ASP A 117 -3.10 0.61 2.49
CA ASP A 117 -3.72 1.88 2.11
C ASP A 117 -4.52 2.49 3.28
N VAL A 118 -3.79 2.90 4.31
CA VAL A 118 -4.37 3.41 5.55
C VAL A 118 -5.25 4.63 5.25
N SER A 119 -6.45 4.61 5.82
CA SER A 119 -7.54 5.50 5.43
C SER A 119 -8.20 6.16 6.64
N VAL A 120 -8.42 7.47 6.54
CA VAL A 120 -9.17 8.25 7.52
C VAL A 120 -10.57 8.50 6.94
N ARG A 121 -11.55 7.69 7.36
CA ARG A 121 -12.79 7.46 6.60
C ARG A 121 -13.75 8.65 6.57
N ASP A 122 -13.82 9.41 7.65
CA ASP A 122 -14.59 10.65 7.71
C ASP A 122 -13.99 11.73 6.80
N TRP A 123 -12.67 11.89 6.80
CA TRP A 123 -11.96 12.79 5.87
C TRP A 123 -12.06 12.33 4.41
N GLN A 124 -12.00 11.02 4.16
CA GLN A 124 -12.18 10.44 2.82
C GLN A 124 -13.56 10.78 2.23
N LYS A 125 -14.61 10.79 3.08
CA LYS A 125 -16.00 11.07 2.67
C LYS A 125 -16.35 12.56 2.66
N ALA A 126 -15.53 13.40 3.29
CA ALA A 126 -15.78 14.83 3.40
C ALA A 126 -15.52 15.61 2.09
N THR A 127 -14.80 15.02 1.13
CA THR A 127 -14.42 15.68 -0.12
C THR A 127 -14.81 14.87 -1.37
N PRO A 128 -14.99 15.51 -2.55
CA PRO A 128 -15.28 14.78 -3.80
C PRO A 128 -14.17 13.83 -4.25
N THR A 129 -12.94 14.06 -3.79
CA THR A 129 -11.78 13.20 -4.02
C THR A 129 -11.37 12.50 -2.73
N MET A 130 -10.60 11.41 -2.82
CA MET A 130 -10.18 10.64 -1.65
C MET A 130 -8.87 11.14 -1.03
N ILE A 131 -8.20 12.11 -1.64
CA ILE A 131 -6.83 12.54 -1.29
C ILE A 131 -6.68 12.90 0.19
N MET A 132 -7.66 13.59 0.76
CA MET A 132 -7.59 14.04 2.14
C MET A 132 -7.62 12.87 3.12
N GLY A 133 -8.48 11.88 2.90
CA GLY A 133 -8.55 10.69 3.76
C GLY A 133 -7.46 9.64 3.47
N LYS A 134 -6.76 9.74 2.34
CA LYS A 134 -5.75 8.77 1.89
C LYS A 134 -4.31 9.28 2.02
N GLY A 135 -4.10 10.56 2.33
CA GLY A 135 -2.81 11.23 2.21
C GLY A 135 -2.15 11.67 3.52
N PHE A 136 -2.63 11.23 4.69
CA PHE A 136 -2.00 11.54 5.98
C PHE A 136 -0.58 10.96 6.07
N ASP A 137 0.29 11.60 6.85
CA ASP A 137 1.66 11.13 7.05
C ASP A 137 1.67 9.74 7.72
N THR A 138 2.65 8.89 7.40
CA THR A 138 2.76 7.48 7.83
C THR A 138 1.71 6.50 7.26
N HIS A 139 0.74 6.96 6.46
CA HIS A 139 -0.43 6.16 6.01
C HIS A 139 -0.22 5.37 4.70
N ALA A 140 1.01 5.26 4.20
CA ALA A 140 1.37 4.47 3.02
C ALA A 140 2.56 3.53 3.32
N PRO A 141 2.49 2.67 4.34
CA PRO A 141 3.54 1.70 4.55
C PRO A 141 3.60 0.69 3.40
N VAL A 142 4.83 0.39 2.96
CA VAL A 142 5.11 -0.57 1.90
C VAL A 142 6.35 -1.40 2.23
N GLY A 143 6.35 -2.66 1.81
CA GLY A 143 7.48 -3.58 1.97
C GLY A 143 7.02 -5.03 2.13
N PRO A 144 7.79 -5.89 2.81
CA PRO A 144 9.10 -5.60 3.41
C PRO A 144 10.23 -5.46 2.36
N TRP A 145 10.03 -5.97 1.16
CA TRP A 145 10.95 -5.91 0.02
C TRP A 145 10.19 -5.98 -1.30
N ILE A 146 10.89 -5.76 -2.41
CA ILE A 146 10.36 -5.97 -3.75
C ILE A 146 10.64 -7.41 -4.16
N VAL A 147 9.61 -8.13 -4.57
CA VAL A 147 9.71 -9.43 -5.26
C VAL A 147 9.62 -9.19 -6.76
N THR A 148 10.56 -9.75 -7.52
CA THR A 148 10.65 -9.52 -8.97
C THR A 148 9.60 -10.33 -9.73
N PRO A 149 9.27 -9.94 -10.98
CA PRO A 149 8.28 -10.66 -11.79
C PRO A 149 8.60 -12.15 -12.03
N ASP A 150 9.87 -12.55 -12.03
CA ASP A 150 10.28 -13.95 -12.18
C ASP A 150 10.15 -14.77 -10.89
N GLU A 151 10.13 -14.12 -9.71
CA GLU A 151 10.01 -14.78 -8.41
C GLU A 151 8.57 -14.82 -7.87
N ILE A 152 7.73 -13.85 -8.26
CA ILE A 152 6.39 -13.68 -7.67
C ILE A 152 5.42 -14.83 -7.99
N GLY A 153 5.58 -15.49 -9.14
CA GLY A 153 4.61 -16.48 -9.64
C GLY A 153 3.45 -15.82 -10.41
N ASP A 154 2.25 -16.39 -10.34
CA ASP A 154 1.07 -15.77 -10.97
C ASP A 154 0.54 -14.63 -10.11
N VAL A 155 0.84 -13.40 -10.54
CA VAL A 155 0.40 -12.16 -9.87
C VAL A 155 -1.13 -12.01 -9.83
N ASN A 156 -1.86 -12.72 -10.68
CA ASN A 156 -3.33 -12.75 -10.66
C ASN A 156 -3.89 -13.84 -9.74
N SER A 157 -3.06 -14.51 -8.94
CA SER A 157 -3.49 -15.54 -8.00
C SER A 157 -2.70 -15.51 -6.69
N LEU A 158 -2.54 -14.31 -6.12
CA LEU A 158 -1.91 -14.12 -4.81
C LEU A 158 -2.99 -13.93 -3.75
N ALA A 159 -2.93 -14.72 -2.67
CA ALA A 159 -3.77 -14.45 -1.51
C ALA A 159 -3.20 -13.25 -0.74
N LEU A 160 -4.09 -12.39 -0.27
CA LEU A 160 -3.77 -11.21 0.53
C LEU A 160 -4.67 -11.13 1.76
N ARG A 161 -4.07 -10.87 2.91
CA ARG A 161 -4.73 -10.94 4.22
C ARG A 161 -4.40 -9.71 5.06
N ALA A 162 -5.38 -9.23 5.81
CA ALA A 162 -5.16 -8.24 6.88
C ALA A 162 -5.52 -8.87 8.22
N TYR A 163 -4.65 -8.72 9.21
CA TYR A 163 -4.90 -9.09 10.59
C TYR A 163 -4.92 -7.85 11.47
N PHE A 164 -5.96 -7.69 12.28
CA PHE A 164 -6.10 -6.59 13.24
C PHE A 164 -6.08 -7.17 14.65
N ASN A 165 -5.05 -6.85 15.43
CA ASN A 165 -4.77 -7.47 16.73
C ASN A 165 -4.76 -9.01 16.69
N GLY A 166 -4.26 -9.58 15.59
CA GLY A 166 -4.19 -11.02 15.35
C GLY A 166 -5.49 -11.65 14.82
N GLU A 167 -6.59 -10.91 14.78
CA GLU A 167 -7.85 -11.36 14.17
C GLU A 167 -7.81 -11.18 12.65
N LEU A 168 -8.16 -12.21 11.88
CA LEU A 168 -8.25 -12.11 10.41
C LEU A 168 -9.42 -11.20 10.01
N MET A 169 -9.11 -10.09 9.36
CA MET A 169 -10.08 -9.08 8.96
C MET A 169 -10.34 -9.01 7.47
N GLN A 170 -9.31 -9.22 6.64
CA GLN A 170 -9.44 -9.30 5.19
C GLN A 170 -8.81 -10.62 4.75
N ASP A 171 -9.47 -11.31 3.81
CA ASP A 171 -8.98 -12.52 3.18
C ASP A 171 -9.47 -12.50 1.74
N GLY A 172 -8.57 -12.14 0.82
CA GLY A 172 -8.90 -11.91 -0.59
C GLY A 172 -7.84 -12.47 -1.52
N ASN A 173 -8.08 -12.38 -2.82
CA ASN A 173 -7.15 -12.87 -3.82
C ASN A 173 -7.05 -11.91 -5.02
N THR A 174 -5.85 -11.70 -5.57
CA THR A 174 -5.64 -10.80 -6.71
C THR A 174 -6.38 -11.24 -7.99
N SER A 175 -6.86 -12.50 -8.06
CA SER A 175 -7.78 -12.96 -9.10
C SER A 175 -9.10 -12.18 -9.13
N GLU A 176 -9.48 -11.56 -8.01
CA GLU A 176 -10.70 -10.77 -7.85
C GLU A 176 -10.54 -9.30 -8.26
N LEU A 177 -9.33 -8.89 -8.67
CA LEU A 177 -9.09 -7.56 -9.23
C LEU A 177 -10.00 -7.35 -10.44
N ILE A 178 -10.80 -6.27 -10.42
CA ILE A 178 -11.73 -5.90 -11.49
C ILE A 178 -10.96 -5.40 -12.71
N HIS A 179 -10.01 -4.48 -12.47
CA HIS A 179 -9.04 -4.02 -13.45
C HIS A 179 -7.67 -4.64 -13.13
N LYS A 180 -7.13 -5.42 -14.07
CA LYS A 180 -5.85 -6.10 -13.88
C LYS A 180 -4.70 -5.11 -14.01
N ILE A 181 -3.55 -5.46 -13.43
CA ILE A 181 -2.34 -4.61 -13.39
C ILE A 181 -1.96 -4.05 -14.78
N PRO A 182 -1.99 -4.83 -15.87
CA PRO A 182 -1.77 -4.30 -17.23
C PRO A 182 -2.70 -3.14 -17.60
N ASP A 183 -3.99 -3.24 -17.26
CA ASP A 183 -5.00 -2.22 -17.56
C ASP A 183 -4.81 -0.97 -16.70
N LEU A 184 -4.38 -1.14 -15.45
CA LEU A 184 -4.04 -0.02 -14.56
C LEU A 184 -2.89 0.80 -15.16
N ILE A 185 -1.80 0.14 -15.57
CA ILE A 185 -0.63 0.78 -16.16
C ILE A 185 -1.00 1.45 -17.49
N ALA A 186 -1.75 0.77 -18.36
CA ALA A 186 -2.16 1.33 -19.64
C ALA A 186 -3.02 2.59 -19.45
N HIS A 187 -3.97 2.55 -18.51
CA HIS A 187 -4.83 3.68 -18.19
C HIS A 187 -4.03 4.88 -17.66
N LEU A 188 -3.19 4.66 -16.66
CA LEU A 188 -2.35 5.71 -16.06
C LEU A 188 -1.40 6.32 -17.10
N THR A 189 -0.73 5.47 -17.88
CA THR A 189 0.27 5.93 -18.86
C THR A 189 -0.35 6.61 -20.07
N ALA A 190 -1.64 6.41 -20.35
CA ALA A 190 -2.37 7.20 -21.34
C ALA A 190 -2.45 8.68 -20.90
N ALA A 191 -2.69 8.93 -19.62
CA ALA A 191 -2.82 10.27 -19.06
C ALA A 191 -1.47 10.95 -18.80
N PHE A 192 -0.54 10.27 -18.13
CA PHE A 192 0.74 10.85 -17.69
C PHE A 192 1.88 9.84 -17.66
N THR A 193 3.12 10.31 -17.48
CA THR A 193 4.29 9.43 -17.43
C THR A 193 4.40 8.76 -16.06
N LEU A 194 4.61 7.44 -16.06
CA LEU A 194 5.12 6.71 -14.89
C LEU A 194 6.65 6.72 -14.93
N GLU A 195 7.27 6.93 -13.77
CA GLU A 195 8.70 7.04 -13.56
C GLU A 195 9.19 5.88 -12.67
N PRO A 196 10.46 5.44 -12.80
CA PRO A 196 11.04 4.47 -11.89
C PRO A 196 10.88 4.89 -10.42
N GLY A 197 10.43 3.97 -9.58
CA GLY A 197 10.11 4.19 -8.18
C GLY A 197 8.68 4.66 -7.90
N ASP A 198 7.85 4.95 -8.90
CA ASP A 198 6.43 5.17 -8.63
C ASP A 198 5.77 3.91 -8.06
N LEU A 199 4.82 4.12 -7.15
CA LEU A 199 4.07 3.05 -6.49
C LEU A 199 2.60 3.09 -6.93
N ILE A 200 2.05 1.92 -7.25
CA ILE A 200 0.63 1.75 -7.60
C ILE A 200 0.00 0.76 -6.63
N PHE A 201 -0.83 1.28 -5.73
CA PHE A 201 -1.77 0.57 -4.86
C PHE A 201 -2.94 0.07 -5.72
N THR A 202 -3.12 -1.25 -5.75
CA THR A 202 -4.00 -1.93 -6.73
C THR A 202 -5.44 -2.13 -6.26
N GLY A 203 -5.78 -1.64 -5.08
CA GLY A 203 -7.06 -1.80 -4.42
C GLY A 203 -7.01 -2.84 -3.29
N THR A 204 -8.07 -2.84 -2.48
CA THR A 204 -8.22 -3.70 -1.31
C THR A 204 -9.47 -4.60 -1.41
N PRO A 205 -9.45 -5.82 -0.85
CA PRO A 205 -10.59 -6.73 -0.83
C PRO A 205 -11.58 -6.34 0.29
N ALA A 206 -12.68 -7.08 0.39
CA ALA A 206 -13.68 -6.86 1.44
C ALA A 206 -13.09 -7.07 2.87
N GLY A 207 -13.78 -6.53 3.87
CA GLY A 207 -13.44 -6.70 5.29
C GLY A 207 -12.78 -5.50 5.95
N VAL A 208 -12.78 -4.35 5.27
CA VAL A 208 -12.34 -3.06 5.83
C VAL A 208 -13.17 -2.67 7.05
N GLY A 209 -12.56 -1.98 8.00
CA GLY A 209 -13.16 -1.65 9.28
C GLY A 209 -14.47 -0.86 9.18
N VAL A 210 -14.55 0.08 8.23
CA VAL A 210 -15.73 0.93 8.01
C VAL A 210 -16.97 0.16 7.53
N ALA A 211 -16.78 -1.00 6.91
CA ALA A 211 -17.85 -1.79 6.32
C ALA A 211 -18.40 -2.86 7.28
N ARG A 212 -17.75 -3.03 8.44
CA ARG A 212 -18.15 -3.99 9.47
C ARG A 212 -19.33 -3.48 10.31
N SER A 213 -20.03 -4.42 10.94
CA SER A 213 -21.12 -4.16 11.88
C SER A 213 -20.88 -4.93 13.19
N PRO A 214 -20.50 -4.26 14.29
CA PRO A 214 -20.18 -2.84 14.38
C PRO A 214 -18.92 -2.46 13.59
N GLN A 215 -18.79 -1.18 13.23
CA GLN A 215 -17.58 -0.66 12.60
C GLN A 215 -16.38 -0.85 13.52
N ARG A 216 -15.20 -1.11 12.94
CA ARG A 216 -13.96 -1.28 13.68
C ARG A 216 -12.88 -0.37 13.14
N PHE A 217 -12.42 0.57 13.94
CA PHE A 217 -11.34 1.49 13.57
C PHE A 217 -10.14 1.28 14.46
N MET A 218 -8.96 1.48 13.89
CA MET A 218 -7.66 1.35 14.56
C MET A 218 -7.48 2.46 15.61
N GLN A 219 -7.08 2.05 16.81
CA GLN A 219 -6.82 2.90 17.97
C GLN A 219 -5.35 2.82 18.39
N VAL A 220 -4.90 3.80 19.18
CA VAL A 220 -3.53 3.79 19.73
C VAL A 220 -3.29 2.50 20.52
N GLY A 221 -2.16 1.85 20.24
CA GLY A 221 -1.75 0.58 20.82
C GLY A 221 -2.18 -0.66 20.02
N ASP A 222 -3.10 -0.50 19.05
CA ASP A 222 -3.46 -1.60 18.18
C ASP A 222 -2.33 -1.98 17.22
N LYS A 223 -2.42 -3.19 16.68
CA LYS A 223 -1.53 -3.72 15.64
C LYS A 223 -2.28 -4.14 14.40
N VAL A 224 -1.73 -3.83 13.23
CA VAL A 224 -2.22 -4.30 11.94
C VAL A 224 -1.10 -4.95 11.15
N ARG A 225 -1.36 -6.16 10.64
CA ARG A 225 -0.45 -6.91 9.76
C ARG A 225 -1.10 -7.11 8.40
N ILE A 226 -0.39 -6.77 7.35
CA ILE A 226 -0.78 -7.09 5.96
C ILE A 226 0.17 -8.15 5.43
N GLU A 227 -0.37 -9.22 4.87
CA GLU A 227 0.39 -10.36 4.36
C GLU A 227 -0.06 -10.70 2.94
N ILE A 228 0.91 -10.94 2.06
CA ILE A 228 0.66 -11.41 0.70
C ILE A 228 1.54 -12.61 0.44
N ASP A 229 0.93 -13.69 -0.05
CA ASP A 229 1.64 -14.91 -0.41
C ASP A 229 2.80 -14.57 -1.38
N ARG A 230 3.92 -15.28 -1.24
CA ARG A 230 5.17 -15.09 -2.01
C ARG A 230 5.94 -13.80 -1.75
N ILE A 231 5.35 -12.80 -1.09
CA ILE A 231 6.02 -11.54 -0.73
C ILE A 231 6.48 -11.55 0.72
N GLY A 232 5.58 -11.85 1.65
CA GLY A 232 5.82 -11.71 3.09
C GLY A 232 4.79 -10.79 3.72
N HIS A 233 5.17 -10.07 4.77
CA HIS A 233 4.25 -9.22 5.52
C HIS A 233 4.88 -7.90 5.97
N ILE A 234 4.02 -6.93 6.22
CA ILE A 234 4.29 -5.69 6.93
C ILE A 234 3.43 -5.67 8.20
N GLU A 235 3.92 -5.08 9.28
CA GLU A 235 3.19 -5.02 10.54
C GLU A 235 3.46 -3.70 11.28
N HIS A 236 2.39 -3.03 11.67
CA HIS A 236 2.46 -1.68 12.25
C HIS A 236 1.80 -1.65 13.61
N THR A 237 2.39 -0.88 14.52
CA THR A 237 1.73 -0.46 15.75
C THR A 237 1.17 0.94 15.55
N ILE A 238 -0.06 1.15 16.00
CA ILE A 238 -0.72 2.45 15.93
C ILE A 238 -0.27 3.30 17.11
N THR A 239 0.28 4.48 16.85
CA THR A 239 0.75 5.41 17.88
C THR A 239 -0.03 6.72 17.86
N ALA A 240 0.06 7.49 18.94
CA ALA A 240 -0.56 8.80 18.96
C ALA A 240 0.20 9.74 18.00
N GLU A 241 -0.54 10.46 17.14
CA GLU A 241 0.06 11.56 16.38
C GLU A 241 0.57 12.64 17.34
N ARG A 242 1.68 13.29 16.95
CA ARG A 242 2.27 14.38 17.72
C ARG A 242 1.30 15.57 17.74
N GLU A 243 0.95 16.01 18.94
CA GLU A 243 0.10 17.18 19.17
C GLU A 243 0.84 18.52 18.91
N GLY A 244 0.07 19.54 18.53
CA GLY A 244 0.53 20.91 18.32
C GLY A 244 1.07 21.19 16.92
N PRO A 245 1.23 22.46 16.54
CA PRO A 245 1.72 22.85 15.23
C PRO A 245 3.19 22.44 15.04
N GLN A 246 3.52 21.93 13.84
CA GLN A 246 4.88 21.61 13.43
C GLN A 246 5.26 22.53 12.26
N ILE A 247 6.08 23.54 12.54
CA ILE A 247 6.53 24.53 11.56
C ILE A 247 8.06 24.59 11.62
N GLY A 248 8.73 24.20 10.55
CA GLY A 248 10.19 24.09 10.45
C GLY A 248 10.69 22.68 10.73
#